data_AF-A0A1V6NFZ8-F1
#
_entry.id   AF-A0A1V6NFZ8-F1
#
_cell.length_a   1.000
_cell.length_b   1.000
_cell.length_c   1.000
_cell.angle_alpha   90.00
_cell.angle_beta   90.00
_cell.angle_gamma   90.00
#
_symmetry.space_group_name_H-M   'P 1'
#
loop_
_entity.id
_entity.type
_entity.pdbx_description
1 polymer ?
#
loop_
_entity_poly.entity_id
_entity_poly.type
_entity_poly.pdbx_seq_one_letter_code
_entity_poly.pdbx_strand_id
1 'polypeptide(L)'
;MSKPSKYILLSLPNSIVPSHHRDDALEAVSTTVSPDNGSTTSFPIPEFKIGTLDALVQQADELSKLEASCQSVVAKVGDALKNILEDEAQIEQMKVVNDKPVDQYLRTFQWNKVKYRADKPLAELIDLLHKEAASIDNDIRFKYSQYNQVKNTLSTLQRKQAGNLSTKSLASVVDPKTIIQDSEYIETHLVAVPAQLVKDFLKTYETVAPMVVPRSAQLVASDSEFTLYAVTAFKKHSVEFVHKCREQKWIPRDFKYVEGGKEEERKEVERVGGDERKVWGETLRLGRTAWSEAVMVWIHILVLRVFVETVLRYGLPLDFVCALVRTQTAKHADRAKHNLEDKYSYLAGNAFGRDKKGRMQRDDPGEMHAGGEGSADYTPYVFYEFEFN
;
A
#
# COMPACT_ATOMS: atom_id res chain seq x y z
N MET A 1 -19.19 9.99 -4.27
CA MET A 1 -17.87 9.48 -4.72
C MET A 1 -17.75 9.74 -6.22
N SER A 2 -16.76 10.52 -6.64
CA SER A 2 -16.44 10.62 -8.07
C SER A 2 -15.82 9.28 -8.48
N LYS A 3 -16.35 8.62 -9.51
CA LYS A 3 -15.68 7.45 -10.09
C LYS A 3 -14.30 7.88 -10.61
N PRO A 4 -13.25 7.04 -10.49
CA PRO A 4 -11.94 7.36 -11.04
C PRO A 4 -12.08 7.58 -12.57
N SER A 5 -11.46 8.65 -13.07
CA SER A 5 -11.38 8.89 -14.51
C SER A 5 -10.48 7.82 -15.13
N LYS A 6 -10.87 7.32 -16.30
CA LYS A 6 -10.00 6.45 -17.10
C LYS A 6 -9.24 7.26 -18.13
N TYR A 7 -8.04 6.81 -18.44
CA TYR A 7 -7.19 7.41 -19.45
C TYR A 7 -6.89 6.39 -20.53
N ILE A 8 -6.97 6.83 -21.77
CA ILE A 8 -6.56 6.05 -22.93
C ILE A 8 -5.42 6.81 -23.58
N LEU A 9 -4.27 6.16 -23.72
CA LEU A 9 -3.14 6.64 -24.50
C LEU A 9 -3.06 5.82 -25.78
N LEU A 10 -3.15 6.51 -26.92
CA LEU A 10 -3.17 5.87 -28.22
C LEU A 10 -2.18 6.53 -29.18
N SER A 11 -1.73 5.76 -30.17
CA SER A 11 -0.93 6.24 -31.28
C SER A 11 -1.51 5.72 -32.59
N LEU A 12 -1.57 6.61 -33.59
CA LEU A 12 -2.10 6.34 -34.92
C LEU A 12 -1.18 6.96 -35.97
N PRO A 13 -1.01 6.35 -37.15
CA PRO A 13 -0.23 6.95 -38.22
C PRO A 13 -0.92 8.21 -38.73
N ASN A 14 -0.17 9.23 -39.17
CA ASN A 14 -0.78 10.47 -39.68
C ASN A 14 -1.58 10.24 -40.98
N SER A 15 -1.37 9.09 -41.66
CA SER A 15 -2.14 8.66 -42.83
C SER A 15 -3.62 8.36 -42.55
N ILE A 16 -4.08 8.41 -41.30
CA ILE A 16 -5.51 8.33 -40.98
C ILE A 16 -6.32 9.49 -41.58
N VAL A 17 -5.65 10.58 -41.96
CA VAL A 17 -6.23 11.73 -42.67
C VAL A 17 -5.52 11.95 -44.01
N PRO A 18 -6.24 12.39 -45.07
CA PRO A 18 -5.64 12.60 -46.39
C PRO A 18 -4.53 13.67 -46.43
N SER A 19 -4.54 14.60 -45.46
CA SER A 19 -3.55 15.68 -45.38
C SER A 19 -2.21 15.23 -44.81
N HIS A 20 -2.15 14.07 -44.15
CA HIS A 20 -0.99 13.60 -43.39
C HIS A 20 -0.48 14.61 -42.33
N HIS A 21 -1.28 15.62 -41.98
CA HIS A 21 -0.91 16.60 -40.98
C HIS A 21 -1.33 16.15 -39.58
N ARG A 22 -0.41 16.30 -38.62
CA ARG A 22 -0.59 15.87 -37.23
C ARG A 22 -1.81 16.50 -36.55
N ASP A 23 -2.08 17.78 -36.80
CA ASP A 23 -3.19 18.49 -36.16
C ASP A 23 -4.54 18.00 -36.69
N ASP A 24 -4.66 17.79 -38.01
CA ASP A 24 -5.84 17.20 -38.63
C ASP A 24 -6.07 15.76 -38.15
N ALA A 25 -4.99 14.98 -37.99
CA ALA A 25 -5.05 13.63 -37.44
C ALA A 25 -5.55 13.64 -35.98
N LEU A 26 -5.06 14.58 -35.16
CA LEU A 26 -5.51 14.74 -33.78
C LEU A 26 -6.98 15.17 -33.71
N GLU A 27 -7.41 16.08 -34.57
CA GLU A 27 -8.81 16.48 -34.69
C GLU A 27 -9.70 15.28 -35.07
N ALA A 28 -9.27 14.48 -36.07
CA ALA A 28 -9.98 13.26 -36.46
C ALA A 28 -10.12 12.25 -35.31
N VAL A 29 -9.09 12.09 -34.48
CA VAL A 29 -9.18 11.28 -33.25
C VAL A 29 -10.20 11.87 -32.29
N SER A 30 -10.14 13.18 -32.04
CA SER A 30 -11.07 13.87 -31.13
C SER A 30 -12.53 13.74 -31.58
N THR A 31 -12.80 13.90 -32.88
CA THR A 31 -14.14 13.71 -33.46
C THR A 31 -14.61 12.26 -33.33
N THR A 32 -13.72 11.28 -33.53
CA THR A 32 -14.06 9.85 -33.44
C THR A 32 -14.38 9.44 -32.00
N VAL A 33 -13.62 9.93 -31.02
CA VAL A 33 -13.90 9.71 -29.60
C VAL A 33 -15.28 10.29 -29.23
N SER A 34 -15.66 11.41 -29.83
CA SER A 34 -16.80 12.26 -29.47
C SER A 34 -16.62 12.99 -28.13
N PRO A 35 -16.93 14.29 -28.05
CA PRO A 35 -16.90 15.06 -26.80
C PRO A 35 -17.76 14.45 -25.68
N ASP A 36 -18.80 13.68 -26.03
CA ASP A 36 -19.68 13.02 -25.07
C ASP A 36 -19.01 11.86 -24.33
N ASN A 37 -17.98 11.24 -24.92
CA ASN A 37 -17.26 10.10 -24.32
C ASN A 37 -15.94 10.53 -23.65
N GLY A 38 -15.34 11.64 -24.05
CA GLY A 38 -14.11 12.09 -23.42
C GLY A 38 -13.47 13.33 -24.05
N SER A 39 -12.44 13.84 -23.39
CA SER A 39 -11.63 14.93 -23.91
C SER A 39 -10.30 14.39 -24.44
N THR A 40 -10.00 14.70 -25.70
CA THR A 40 -8.76 14.31 -26.39
C THR A 40 -7.75 15.45 -26.32
N THR A 41 -6.49 15.13 -26.06
CA THR A 41 -5.37 16.08 -26.02
C THR A 41 -4.14 15.47 -26.70
N SER A 42 -3.30 16.29 -27.32
CA SER A 42 -2.04 15.79 -27.87
C SER A 42 -1.13 15.31 -26.74
N PHE A 43 -0.49 14.16 -26.91
CA PHE A 43 0.47 13.65 -25.96
C PHE A 43 1.87 13.61 -26.59
N PRO A 44 2.84 14.37 -26.07
CA PRO A 44 4.15 14.50 -26.71
C PRO A 44 5.02 13.25 -26.45
N ILE A 45 5.35 12.53 -27.51
CA ILE A 45 6.32 11.44 -27.51
C ILE A 45 7.63 11.96 -28.13
N PRO A 46 8.77 11.93 -27.42
CA PRO A 46 10.07 12.25 -28.00
C PRO A 46 10.48 11.26 -29.09
N GLU A 47 11.37 11.70 -29.97
CA GLU A 47 12.09 10.80 -30.85
C GLU A 47 13.21 10.12 -30.05
N PHE A 48 13.16 8.78 -29.99
CA PHE A 48 14.20 7.98 -29.35
C PHE A 48 15.10 7.32 -30.39
N LYS A 49 16.32 6.98 -29.98
CA LYS A 49 17.23 6.22 -30.84
C LYS A 49 16.69 4.82 -31.10
N ILE A 50 16.45 4.52 -32.38
CA ILE A 50 15.95 3.22 -32.84
C ILE A 50 17.13 2.27 -33.06
N GLY A 51 17.02 1.07 -32.50
CA GLY A 51 17.98 -0.02 -32.68
C GLY A 51 17.60 -0.96 -33.83
N THR A 52 17.81 -2.25 -33.62
CA THR A 52 17.33 -3.30 -34.55
C THR A 52 15.88 -3.67 -34.25
N LEU A 53 15.20 -4.25 -35.23
CA LEU A 53 13.83 -4.77 -35.04
C LEU A 53 13.78 -5.82 -33.92
N ASP A 54 14.76 -6.73 -33.89
CA ASP A 54 14.89 -7.77 -32.84
C ASP A 54 15.00 -7.15 -31.44
N ALA A 55 15.79 -6.08 -31.29
CA ALA A 55 15.90 -5.37 -30.02
C ALA A 55 14.58 -4.69 -29.62
N LEU A 56 13.82 -4.13 -30.58
CA LEU A 56 12.52 -3.52 -30.29
C LEU A 56 11.48 -4.56 -29.81
N VAL A 57 11.48 -5.77 -30.37
CA VAL A 57 10.60 -6.86 -29.92
C VAL A 57 10.93 -7.24 -28.48
N GLN A 58 12.21 -7.43 -28.15
CA GLN A 58 12.64 -7.73 -26.78
C GLN A 58 12.29 -6.58 -25.81
N GLN A 59 12.50 -5.34 -26.23
CA GLN A 59 12.17 -4.15 -25.43
C GLN A 59 10.67 -3.99 -25.19
N ALA A 60 9.81 -4.40 -26.13
CA ALA A 60 8.36 -4.40 -25.95
C ALA A 60 7.94 -5.35 -24.80
N ASP A 61 8.52 -6.55 -24.75
CA ASP A 61 8.26 -7.52 -23.69
C ASP A 61 8.80 -7.05 -22.33
N GLU A 62 10.01 -6.49 -22.30
CA GLU A 62 10.62 -5.93 -21.09
C GLU A 62 9.81 -4.75 -20.53
N LEU A 63 9.41 -3.82 -21.40
CA LEU A 63 8.56 -2.69 -21.00
C LEU A 63 7.20 -3.15 -20.49
N SER A 64 6.66 -4.26 -21.02
CA SER A 64 5.40 -4.82 -20.54
C SER A 64 5.49 -5.32 -19.10
N LYS A 65 6.56 -6.07 -18.80
CA LYS A 65 6.85 -6.53 -17.43
C LYS A 65 7.15 -5.37 -16.49
N LEU A 66 7.91 -4.39 -16.97
CA LEU A 66 8.26 -3.20 -16.20
C LEU A 66 7.03 -2.35 -15.86
N GLU A 67 6.09 -2.20 -16.79
CA GLU A 67 4.82 -1.51 -16.53
C GLU A 67 4.04 -2.21 -15.41
N ALA A 68 3.83 -3.54 -15.52
CA ALA A 68 3.10 -4.30 -14.52
C ALA A 68 3.76 -4.19 -13.13
N SER A 69 5.10 -4.24 -13.08
CA SER A 69 5.86 -4.02 -11.86
C SER A 69 5.60 -2.62 -11.30
N CYS A 70 5.68 -1.57 -12.13
CA CYS A 70 5.47 -0.18 -11.70
C CYS A 70 4.03 0.08 -11.23
N GLN A 71 3.02 -0.51 -11.89
CA GLN A 71 1.63 -0.48 -11.44
C GLN A 71 1.50 -1.08 -10.03
N SER A 72 2.17 -2.21 -9.78
CA SER A 72 2.20 -2.83 -8.45
C SER A 72 2.85 -1.90 -7.41
N VAL A 73 3.93 -1.19 -7.78
CA VAL A 73 4.55 -0.19 -6.89
C VAL A 73 3.56 0.93 -6.55
N VAL A 74 2.94 1.56 -7.55
CA VAL A 74 1.95 2.63 -7.33
C VAL A 74 0.81 2.16 -6.42
N ALA A 75 0.28 0.96 -6.66
CA ALA A 75 -0.76 0.35 -5.83
C ALA A 75 -0.30 0.13 -4.39
N LYS A 76 0.89 -0.46 -4.17
CA LYS A 76 1.45 -0.68 -2.83
C LYS A 76 1.68 0.63 -2.08
N VAL A 77 2.15 1.69 -2.74
CA VAL A 77 2.29 3.00 -2.10
C VAL A 77 0.93 3.57 -1.72
N GLY A 78 -0.06 3.45 -2.61
CA GLY A 78 -1.45 3.83 -2.32
C GLY A 78 -2.02 3.07 -1.12
N ASP A 79 -1.78 1.77 -1.03
CA ASP A 79 -2.25 0.93 0.07
C ASP A 79 -1.50 1.21 1.38
N ALA A 80 -0.20 1.49 1.32
CA ALA A 80 0.56 1.95 2.48
C ALA A 80 -0.02 3.26 3.04
N LEU A 81 -0.35 4.23 2.18
CA LEU A 81 -1.03 5.46 2.59
C LEU A 81 -2.42 5.19 3.18
N LYS A 82 -3.23 4.31 2.57
CA LYS A 82 -4.54 3.90 3.09
C LYS A 82 -4.48 3.22 4.45
N ASN A 83 -3.40 2.49 4.75
CA ASN A 83 -3.24 1.82 6.04
C ASN A 83 -2.73 2.77 7.14
N ILE A 84 -2.17 3.92 6.76
CA ILE A 84 -1.69 4.95 7.69
C ILE A 84 -2.76 6.01 7.94
N LEU A 85 -3.49 6.40 6.89
CA LEU A 85 -4.54 7.42 6.92
C LEU A 85 -5.91 6.74 6.91
N GLU A 86 -6.75 7.10 7.87
CA GLU A 86 -8.11 6.54 7.98
C GLU A 86 -9.13 7.29 7.10
N ASP A 87 -8.80 8.50 6.65
CA ASP A 87 -9.68 9.37 5.86
C ASP A 87 -9.34 9.33 4.35
N GLU A 88 -10.32 8.95 3.53
CA GLU A 88 -10.22 8.92 2.06
C GLU A 88 -9.87 10.29 1.48
N ALA A 89 -10.36 11.39 2.07
CA ALA A 89 -10.06 12.73 1.57
C ALA A 89 -8.58 13.11 1.77
N GLN A 90 -7.98 12.68 2.88
CA GLN A 90 -6.55 12.88 3.14
C GLN A 90 -5.70 12.01 2.20
N ILE A 91 -6.13 10.78 1.92
CA ILE A 91 -5.45 9.88 0.98
C ILE A 91 -5.42 10.51 -0.41
N GLU A 92 -6.53 11.05 -0.89
CA GLU A 92 -6.60 11.71 -2.20
C GLU A 92 -5.68 12.94 -2.28
N GLN A 93 -5.53 13.70 -1.19
CA GLN A 93 -4.59 14.83 -1.12
C GLN A 93 -3.12 14.39 -1.17
N MET A 94 -2.81 13.16 -0.76
CA MET A 94 -1.47 12.58 -0.88
C MET A 94 -1.19 12.08 -2.31
N LYS A 95 -2.24 11.77 -3.09
CA LYS A 95 -2.15 11.26 -4.46
C LYS A 95 -2.06 12.38 -5.50
N VAL A 96 -1.00 13.17 -5.39
CA VAL A 96 -0.69 14.25 -6.32
C VAL A 96 0.68 14.05 -6.96
N VAL A 97 0.84 14.50 -8.20
CA VAL A 97 2.12 14.45 -8.93
C VAL A 97 2.70 15.85 -8.98
N ASN A 98 3.89 16.06 -8.39
CA ASN A 98 4.52 17.39 -8.28
C ASN A 98 3.55 18.46 -7.74
N ASP A 99 2.84 18.13 -6.66
CA ASP A 99 1.82 18.98 -6.02
C ASP A 99 0.63 19.37 -6.91
N LYS A 100 0.41 18.65 -8.02
CA LYS A 100 -0.72 18.87 -8.94
C LYS A 100 -1.58 17.61 -9.04
N PRO A 101 -2.90 17.76 -9.31
CA PRO A 101 -3.75 16.62 -9.65
C PRO A 101 -3.18 15.84 -10.84
N VAL A 102 -3.32 14.51 -10.82
CA VAL A 102 -2.79 13.64 -11.90
C VAL A 102 -3.30 14.06 -13.27
N ASP A 103 -4.59 14.40 -13.39
CA ASP A 103 -5.17 14.88 -14.65
C ASP A 103 -4.41 16.09 -15.22
N GLN A 104 -4.06 17.05 -14.36
CA GLN A 104 -3.29 18.22 -14.78
C GLN A 104 -1.88 17.84 -15.21
N TYR A 105 -1.23 16.92 -14.48
CA TYR A 105 0.08 16.40 -14.85
C TYR A 105 0.06 15.73 -16.24
N LEU A 106 -0.93 14.88 -16.51
CA LEU A 106 -1.04 14.17 -17.80
C LEU A 106 -1.30 15.14 -18.97
N ARG A 107 -2.17 16.13 -18.78
CA ARG A 107 -2.46 17.15 -19.81
C ARG A 107 -1.27 18.04 -20.15
N THR A 108 -0.39 18.25 -19.18
CA THR A 108 0.81 19.10 -19.31
C THR A 108 2.10 18.29 -19.33
N PHE A 109 2.00 16.99 -19.61
CA PHE A 109 3.11 16.06 -19.57
C PHE A 109 4.23 16.55 -20.50
N GLN A 110 5.45 16.51 -19.98
CA GLN A 110 6.65 16.68 -20.76
C GLN A 110 7.63 15.60 -20.35
N TRP A 111 8.26 15.00 -21.36
CA TRP A 111 9.34 14.06 -21.13
C TRP A 111 10.47 14.72 -20.33
N ASN A 112 10.90 14.07 -19.25
CA ASN A 112 12.00 14.56 -18.44
C ASN A 112 13.34 14.34 -19.15
N LYS A 113 13.70 15.30 -20.01
CA LYS A 113 14.93 15.28 -20.83
C LYS A 113 16.23 15.27 -20.02
N VAL A 114 16.19 15.73 -18.77
CA VAL A 114 17.36 15.78 -17.89
C VAL A 114 17.65 14.39 -17.33
N LYS A 115 16.61 13.69 -16.86
CA LYS A 115 16.73 12.37 -16.24
C LYS A 115 16.78 11.24 -17.27
N TYR A 116 15.92 11.32 -18.28
CA TYR A 116 15.78 10.31 -19.32
C TYR A 116 16.20 10.90 -20.66
N ARG A 117 17.48 10.80 -20.98
CA ARG A 117 18.03 11.39 -22.21
C ARG A 117 17.60 10.59 -23.45
N ALA A 118 16.81 11.20 -24.33
CA ALA A 118 16.25 10.52 -25.51
C ALA A 118 17.30 10.08 -26.55
N ASP A 119 18.51 10.65 -26.50
CA ASP A 119 19.64 10.28 -27.35
C ASP A 119 20.38 9.02 -26.87
N LYS A 120 20.07 8.54 -25.65
CA LYS A 120 20.57 7.26 -25.13
C LYS A 120 19.83 6.06 -25.76
N PRO A 121 20.46 4.88 -25.81
CA PRO A 121 19.78 3.65 -26.23
C PRO A 121 18.55 3.35 -25.35
N LEU A 122 17.48 2.84 -25.95
CA LEU A 122 16.24 2.48 -25.23
C LEU A 122 16.49 1.52 -24.06
N ALA A 123 17.38 0.54 -24.22
CA ALA A 123 17.75 -0.39 -23.16
C ALA A 123 18.32 0.32 -21.90
N GLU A 124 19.09 1.40 -22.07
CA GLU A 124 19.63 2.19 -20.96
C GLU A 124 18.51 2.95 -20.22
N LEU A 125 17.52 3.46 -20.97
CA LEU A 125 16.35 4.14 -20.39
C LEU A 125 15.45 3.16 -19.62
N ILE A 126 15.22 1.96 -20.17
CA ILE A 126 14.44 0.89 -19.52
C ILE A 126 15.11 0.47 -18.21
N ASP A 127 16.42 0.22 -18.22
CA ASP A 127 17.17 -0.16 -17.01
C ASP A 127 17.13 0.94 -15.94
N LEU A 128 17.22 2.22 -16.34
CA LEU A 128 17.12 3.35 -15.42
C LEU A 128 15.74 3.43 -14.76
N LEU A 129 14.67 3.33 -15.56
CA LEU A 129 13.28 3.32 -15.06
C LEU A 129 13.02 2.11 -14.15
N HIS A 130 13.56 0.93 -14.49
CA HIS A 130 13.46 -0.27 -13.66
C HIS A 130 14.14 -0.07 -12.29
N LYS A 131 15.37 0.44 -12.28
CA LYS A 131 16.10 0.73 -11.03
C LYS A 131 15.38 1.75 -10.16
N GLU A 132 14.79 2.77 -10.77
CA GLU A 132 14.02 3.78 -10.05
C GLU A 132 12.74 3.22 -9.43
N ALA A 133 11.94 2.48 -10.21
CA ALA A 133 10.75 1.81 -9.69
C ALA A 133 11.09 0.85 -8.53
N ALA A 134 12.18 0.09 -8.67
CA ALA A 134 12.65 -0.82 -7.63
C ALA A 134 13.14 -0.08 -6.36
N SER A 135 13.80 1.07 -6.52
CA SER A 135 14.22 1.91 -5.38
C SER A 135 13.00 2.40 -4.60
N ILE A 136 12.00 2.94 -5.30
CA ILE A 136 10.77 3.46 -4.69
C ILE A 136 10.04 2.36 -3.91
N ASP A 137 9.92 1.15 -4.48
CA ASP A 137 9.28 0.00 -3.83
C ASP A 137 10.02 -0.42 -2.55
N ASN A 138 11.36 -0.44 -2.58
CA ASN A 138 12.17 -0.80 -1.42
C ASN A 138 12.08 0.25 -0.30
N ASP A 139 12.17 1.54 -0.64
CA ASP A 139 12.13 2.63 0.33
C ASP A 139 10.79 2.67 1.08
N ILE A 140 9.68 2.50 0.34
CA ILE A 140 8.34 2.46 0.94
C ILE A 140 8.15 1.22 1.81
N ARG A 141 8.57 0.05 1.32
CA ARG A 141 8.47 -1.20 2.10
C ARG A 141 9.25 -1.10 3.40
N PHE A 142 10.48 -0.57 3.35
CA PHE A 142 11.33 -0.40 4.52
C PHE A 142 10.70 0.57 5.53
N LYS A 143 10.28 1.76 5.06
CA LYS A 143 9.73 2.78 5.95
C LYS A 143 8.40 2.36 6.58
N TYR A 144 7.54 1.73 5.79
CA TYR A 144 6.26 1.21 6.28
C TYR A 144 6.44 0.07 7.28
N SER A 145 7.43 -0.82 7.07
CA SER A 145 7.78 -1.86 8.05
C SER A 145 8.28 -1.26 9.36
N GLN A 146 9.14 -0.24 9.30
CA GLN A 146 9.62 0.49 10.48
C GLN A 146 8.47 1.12 11.27
N TYR A 147 7.54 1.78 10.58
CA TYR A 147 6.33 2.35 11.21
C TYR A 147 5.50 1.27 11.92
N ASN A 148 5.20 0.16 11.25
CA ASN A 148 4.42 -0.92 11.83
C ASN A 148 5.10 -1.54 13.07
N GLN A 149 6.43 -1.67 13.06
CA GLN A 149 7.16 -2.15 14.23
C GLN A 149 6.97 -1.23 15.43
N VAL A 150 7.18 0.08 15.27
CA VAL A 150 7.03 1.06 16.36
C VAL A 150 5.58 1.13 16.84
N LYS A 151 4.60 1.13 15.92
CA LYS A 151 3.17 1.08 16.23
C LYS A 151 2.80 -0.15 17.06
N ASN A 152 3.31 -1.33 16.68
CA ASN A 152 3.05 -2.57 17.42
C ASN A 152 3.66 -2.56 18.82
N THR A 153 4.89 -2.04 18.96
CA THR A 153 5.53 -1.83 20.26
C THR A 153 4.70 -0.89 21.13
N LEU A 154 4.26 0.26 20.59
CA LEU A 154 3.41 1.20 21.31
C LEU A 154 2.10 0.56 21.76
N SER A 155 1.42 -0.18 20.87
CA SER A 155 0.17 -0.87 21.19
C SER A 155 0.35 -1.89 22.32
N THR A 156 1.47 -2.62 22.33
CA THR A 156 1.79 -3.56 23.42
C THR A 156 2.00 -2.84 24.74
N LEU A 157 2.73 -1.73 24.75
CA LEU A 157 2.95 -0.94 25.97
C LEU A 157 1.64 -0.32 26.48
N GLN A 158 0.79 0.19 25.58
CA GLN A 158 -0.53 0.73 25.93
C GLN A 158 -1.46 -0.35 26.51
N ARG A 159 -1.47 -1.55 25.92
CA ARG A 159 -2.25 -2.69 26.47
C ARG A 159 -1.76 -3.08 27.86
N LYS A 160 -0.45 -3.06 28.11
CA LYS A 160 0.11 -3.27 29.45
C LYS A 160 -0.38 -2.21 30.46
N GLN A 161 -0.69 -0.99 30.04
CA GLN A 161 -1.25 0.04 30.93
C GLN A 161 -2.79 0.02 31.06
N ALA A 162 -3.50 -0.43 30.03
CA ALA A 162 -4.96 -0.33 29.95
C ALA A 162 -5.73 -1.64 30.25
N GLY A 163 -5.05 -2.78 30.37
CA GLY A 163 -5.68 -4.07 30.68
C GLY A 163 -6.38 -4.11 32.05
N ASN A 164 -7.07 -5.22 32.33
CA ASN A 164 -7.62 -5.51 33.66
C ASN A 164 -6.51 -5.93 34.65
N LEU A 165 -6.83 -6.02 35.94
CA LEU A 165 -5.89 -6.37 37.03
C LEU A 165 -5.26 -7.76 36.90
N SER A 166 -5.69 -8.60 35.96
CA SER A 166 -5.04 -9.87 35.65
C SER A 166 -3.84 -9.74 34.69
N THR A 167 -3.81 -8.67 33.86
CA THR A 167 -2.81 -8.49 32.79
C THR A 167 -2.06 -7.16 32.83
N LYS A 168 -2.69 -6.10 33.36
CA LYS A 168 -2.12 -4.75 33.46
C LYS A 168 -0.89 -4.70 34.36
N SER A 169 0.07 -3.82 34.04
CA SER A 169 1.22 -3.55 34.91
C SER A 169 0.77 -3.07 36.28
N LEU A 170 1.37 -3.66 37.31
CA LEU A 170 1.07 -3.36 38.70
C LEU A 170 1.92 -2.20 39.25
N ALA A 171 2.91 -1.71 38.50
CA ALA A 171 3.78 -0.60 38.92
C ALA A 171 3.01 0.69 39.23
N SER A 172 1.88 0.90 38.55
CA SER A 172 1.01 2.06 38.78
C SER A 172 -0.11 1.83 39.79
N VAL A 173 -0.31 0.59 40.23
CA VAL A 173 -1.46 0.13 41.03
C VAL A 173 -1.06 -0.17 42.48
N VAL A 174 0.11 -0.76 42.68
CA VAL A 174 0.58 -1.22 43.99
C VAL A 174 1.30 -0.09 44.72
N ASP A 175 0.85 0.21 45.93
CA ASP A 175 1.61 1.06 46.86
C ASP A 175 2.83 0.26 47.37
N PRO A 176 4.07 0.79 47.26
CA PRO A 176 5.27 0.13 47.75
C PRO A 176 5.18 -0.29 49.23
N LYS A 177 4.37 0.42 50.04
CA LYS A 177 4.14 0.09 51.46
C LYS A 177 3.37 -1.21 51.68
N THR A 178 2.61 -1.67 50.69
CA THR A 178 1.83 -2.91 50.75
C THR A 178 2.69 -4.15 50.49
N ILE A 179 3.90 -3.97 49.98
CA ILE A 179 4.83 -5.05 49.66
C ILE A 179 5.92 -5.13 50.73
N ILE A 180 6.14 -6.33 51.25
CA ILE A 180 7.26 -6.60 52.14
C ILE A 180 8.55 -6.62 51.32
N GLN A 181 9.47 -5.72 51.67
CA GLN A 181 10.80 -5.61 51.06
C GLN A 181 11.84 -6.21 52.00
N ASP A 182 12.89 -6.81 51.43
CA ASP A 182 14.10 -7.25 52.15
C ASP A 182 13.90 -8.20 53.36
N SER A 183 12.84 -9.02 53.34
CA SER A 183 12.66 -10.07 54.34
C SER A 183 13.36 -11.38 53.95
N GLU A 184 14.04 -12.03 54.89
CA GLU A 184 14.72 -13.31 54.66
C GLU A 184 13.72 -14.48 54.48
N TYR A 185 12.57 -14.43 55.17
CA TYR A 185 11.70 -15.60 55.33
C TYR A 185 10.29 -15.45 54.75
N ILE A 186 9.78 -14.23 54.60
CA ILE A 186 8.42 -13.96 54.12
C ILE A 186 8.43 -13.07 52.88
N GLU A 187 7.40 -13.19 52.06
CA GLU A 187 7.18 -12.33 50.88
C GLU A 187 5.69 -12.08 50.65
N THR A 188 5.41 -11.07 49.84
CA THR A 188 4.05 -10.69 49.46
C THR A 188 3.72 -11.25 48.09
N HIS A 189 2.64 -12.02 48.01
CA HIS A 189 2.04 -12.51 46.77
C HIS A 189 0.88 -11.60 46.35
N LEU A 190 0.95 -11.07 45.13
CA LEU A 190 -0.18 -10.37 44.54
C LEU A 190 -1.06 -11.35 43.78
N VAL A 191 -2.36 -11.36 44.08
CA VAL A 191 -3.32 -12.31 43.50
C VAL A 191 -4.52 -11.54 42.97
N ALA A 192 -4.73 -11.59 41.66
CA ALA A 192 -5.94 -11.09 41.03
C ALA A 192 -7.03 -12.16 41.11
N VAL A 193 -8.08 -11.87 41.86
CA VAL A 193 -9.20 -12.79 42.13
C VAL A 193 -10.41 -12.32 41.32
N PRO A 194 -11.05 -13.19 40.52
CA PRO A 194 -12.31 -12.83 39.86
C PRO A 194 -13.33 -12.31 40.86
N ALA A 195 -14.06 -11.23 40.53
CA ALA A 195 -14.99 -10.56 41.45
C ALA A 195 -16.02 -11.53 42.07
N GLN A 196 -16.43 -12.55 41.31
CA GLN A 196 -17.36 -13.60 41.74
C GLN A 196 -16.77 -14.54 42.81
N LEU A 197 -15.45 -14.70 42.86
CA LEU A 197 -14.73 -15.62 43.75
C LEU A 197 -14.16 -14.95 45.00
N VAL A 198 -14.31 -13.64 45.17
CA VAL A 198 -13.71 -12.88 46.28
C VAL A 198 -14.15 -13.40 47.65
N LYS A 199 -15.44 -13.76 47.81
CA LYS A 199 -15.94 -14.31 49.08
C LYS A 199 -15.30 -15.65 49.42
N ASP A 200 -15.16 -16.53 48.44
CA ASP A 200 -14.55 -17.85 48.62
C ASP A 200 -13.05 -17.74 48.87
N PHE A 201 -12.38 -16.82 48.15
CA PHE A 201 -10.97 -16.49 48.38
C PHE A 201 -10.72 -16.07 49.83
N LEU A 202 -11.43 -15.07 50.35
CA LEU A 202 -11.22 -14.57 51.72
C LEU A 202 -11.48 -15.65 52.79
N LYS A 203 -12.36 -16.61 52.51
CA LYS A 203 -12.65 -17.73 53.42
C LYS A 203 -11.57 -18.81 53.41
N THR A 204 -10.87 -19.01 52.29
CA THR A 204 -10.05 -20.21 52.06
C THR A 204 -8.56 -19.95 51.88
N TYR A 205 -8.14 -18.73 51.53
CA TYR A 205 -6.74 -18.42 51.18
C TYR A 205 -5.73 -18.77 52.29
N GLU A 206 -6.15 -18.72 53.56
CA GLU A 206 -5.27 -19.01 54.72
C GLU A 206 -4.87 -20.49 54.80
N THR A 207 -5.65 -21.38 54.18
CA THR A 207 -5.48 -22.83 54.28
C THR A 207 -5.11 -23.50 52.96
N VAL A 208 -4.93 -22.73 51.87
CA VAL A 208 -4.63 -23.31 50.55
C VAL A 208 -3.21 -23.87 50.44
N ALA A 209 -2.29 -23.37 51.26
CA ALA A 209 -0.91 -23.85 51.34
C ALA A 209 -0.37 -23.70 52.78
N PRO A 210 0.66 -24.47 53.15
CA PRO A 210 1.34 -24.29 54.43
C PRO A 210 1.97 -22.91 54.54
N MET A 211 2.08 -22.39 55.77
CA MET A 211 2.82 -21.16 56.07
C MET A 211 2.31 -19.91 55.32
N VAL A 212 1.01 -19.84 55.04
CA VAL A 212 0.32 -18.60 54.70
C VAL A 212 0.02 -17.84 55.99
N VAL A 213 0.30 -16.54 56.04
CA VAL A 213 0.07 -15.72 57.24
C VAL A 213 -1.43 -15.42 57.37
N PRO A 214 -2.10 -15.82 58.46
CA PRO A 214 -3.52 -15.53 58.65
C PRO A 214 -3.79 -14.02 58.75
N ARG A 215 -4.96 -13.60 58.27
CA ARG A 215 -5.42 -12.20 58.20
C ARG A 215 -4.47 -11.27 57.44
N SER A 216 -3.65 -11.80 56.54
CA SER A 216 -2.68 -11.02 55.77
C SER A 216 -3.23 -10.49 54.44
N ALA A 217 -4.37 -10.98 53.97
CA ALA A 217 -4.97 -10.51 52.72
C ALA A 217 -5.39 -9.04 52.81
N GLN A 218 -4.70 -8.17 52.07
CA GLN A 218 -5.00 -6.75 51.96
C GLN A 218 -5.51 -6.42 50.57
N LEU A 219 -6.62 -5.69 50.48
CA LEU A 219 -7.15 -5.18 49.22
C LEU A 219 -6.20 -4.11 48.66
N VAL A 220 -5.71 -4.30 47.43
CA VAL A 220 -4.83 -3.35 46.74
C VAL A 220 -5.63 -2.49 45.77
N ALA A 221 -6.41 -3.13 44.91
CA ALA A 221 -7.21 -2.46 43.88
C ALA A 221 -8.37 -3.36 43.43
N SER A 222 -9.37 -2.77 42.77
CA SER A 222 -10.44 -3.53 42.09
C SER A 222 -10.80 -2.86 40.78
N ASP A 223 -11.17 -3.68 39.79
CA ASP A 223 -11.83 -3.28 38.56
C ASP A 223 -13.18 -4.00 38.43
N SER A 224 -13.81 -3.97 37.25
CA SER A 224 -15.10 -4.60 37.00
C SER A 224 -15.09 -6.14 37.01
N GLU A 225 -13.93 -6.76 36.80
CA GLU A 225 -13.79 -8.21 36.64
C GLU A 225 -12.98 -8.86 37.76
N PHE A 226 -12.00 -8.14 38.31
CA PHE A 226 -11.02 -8.65 39.26
C PHE A 226 -10.81 -7.72 40.44
N THR A 227 -10.43 -8.34 41.57
CA THR A 227 -9.98 -7.66 42.77
C THR A 227 -8.58 -8.16 43.11
N LEU A 228 -7.62 -7.24 43.23
CA LEU A 228 -6.22 -7.54 43.52
C LEU A 228 -5.99 -7.53 45.03
N TYR A 229 -5.49 -8.65 45.56
CA TYR A 229 -5.10 -8.79 46.95
C TYR A 229 -3.58 -8.98 47.09
N ALA A 230 -3.02 -8.43 48.16
CA ALA A 230 -1.68 -8.72 48.65
C ALA A 230 -1.79 -9.70 49.81
N VAL A 231 -1.16 -10.87 49.70
CA VAL A 231 -1.16 -11.93 50.71
C VAL A 231 0.27 -12.18 51.16
N THR A 232 0.49 -12.31 52.47
CA THR A 232 1.83 -12.63 52.99
C THR A 232 1.97 -14.13 53.21
N ALA A 233 3.04 -14.72 52.68
CA ALA A 233 3.36 -16.13 52.90
C ALA A 233 4.87 -16.31 53.10
N PHE A 234 5.28 -17.45 53.65
CA PHE A 234 6.69 -17.78 53.77
C PHE A 234 7.29 -18.17 52.41
N LYS A 235 8.50 -17.66 52.14
CA LYS A 235 9.25 -17.94 50.90
C LYS A 235 9.39 -19.43 50.62
N LYS A 236 9.59 -20.23 51.68
CA LYS A 236 9.71 -21.70 51.62
C LYS A 236 8.53 -22.39 50.92
N HIS A 237 7.31 -21.88 51.07
CA HIS A 237 6.08 -22.46 50.50
C HIS A 237 5.46 -21.59 49.40
N SER A 238 6.19 -20.59 48.89
CA SER A 238 5.62 -19.62 47.96
C SER A 238 5.29 -20.21 46.59
N VAL A 239 6.12 -21.11 46.07
CA VAL A 239 5.83 -21.84 44.83
C VAL A 239 4.56 -22.70 44.96
N GLU A 240 4.39 -23.35 46.11
CA GLU A 240 3.21 -24.17 46.43
C GLU A 240 1.95 -23.29 46.53
N PHE A 241 2.03 -22.15 47.23
CA PHE A 241 0.94 -21.18 47.31
C PHE A 241 0.50 -20.67 45.94
N VAL A 242 1.45 -20.28 45.07
CA VAL A 242 1.17 -19.83 43.71
C VAL A 242 0.50 -20.94 42.88
N HIS A 243 0.96 -22.19 43.01
CA HIS A 243 0.34 -23.33 42.34
C HIS A 243 -1.10 -23.54 42.81
N LYS A 244 -1.34 -23.51 44.12
CA LYS A 244 -2.66 -23.67 44.73
C LYS A 244 -3.62 -22.53 44.37
N CYS A 245 -3.13 -21.30 44.25
CA CYS A 245 -3.92 -20.18 43.72
C CYS A 245 -4.43 -20.46 42.31
N ARG A 246 -3.58 -21.02 41.44
CA ARG A 246 -3.99 -21.37 40.06
C ARG A 246 -5.02 -22.49 40.02
N GLU A 247 -4.91 -23.51 40.88
CA GLU A 247 -5.94 -24.56 41.03
C GLU A 247 -7.31 -23.97 41.40
N GLN A 248 -7.32 -22.93 42.24
CA GLN A 248 -8.54 -22.21 42.63
C GLN A 248 -9.03 -21.18 41.59
N LYS A 249 -8.41 -21.15 40.40
CA LYS A 249 -8.68 -20.18 39.32
C LYS A 249 -8.41 -18.72 39.73
N TRP A 250 -7.60 -18.51 40.76
CA TRP A 250 -7.04 -17.20 41.07
C TRP A 250 -5.81 -16.96 40.20
N ILE A 251 -5.48 -15.69 39.94
CA ILE A 251 -4.41 -15.32 39.02
C ILE A 251 -3.28 -14.67 39.82
N PRO A 252 -2.26 -15.43 40.27
CA PRO A 252 -1.04 -14.86 40.82
C PRO A 252 -0.36 -13.92 39.83
N ARG A 253 0.04 -12.76 40.31
CA ARG A 253 0.72 -11.73 39.54
C ARG A 253 2.18 -11.66 40.00
N ASP A 254 3.09 -11.96 39.09
CA ASP A 254 4.51 -11.72 39.32
C ASP A 254 4.77 -10.22 39.30
N PHE A 255 5.25 -9.69 40.42
CA PHE A 255 5.57 -8.28 40.60
C PHE A 255 6.68 -8.13 41.61
N LYS A 256 7.76 -7.50 41.19
CA LYS A 256 8.82 -7.03 42.08
C LYS A 256 8.82 -5.52 42.03
N TYR A 257 8.71 -4.90 43.20
CA TYR A 257 8.81 -3.46 43.28
C TYR A 257 10.21 -3.03 42.84
N VAL A 258 10.26 -2.07 41.92
CA VAL A 258 11.48 -1.39 41.50
C VAL A 258 11.22 0.11 41.70
N GLU A 259 12.12 0.77 42.42
CA GLU A 259 12.01 2.20 42.66
C GLU A 259 12.01 2.96 41.33
N GLY A 260 11.01 3.82 41.13
CA GLY A 260 10.86 4.56 39.88
C GLY A 260 10.24 3.79 38.71
N GLY A 261 9.93 2.49 38.85
CA GLY A 261 9.40 1.67 37.73
C GLY A 261 8.12 2.23 37.09
N LYS A 262 7.24 2.86 37.87
CA LYS A 262 6.05 3.57 37.36
C LYS A 262 6.42 4.73 36.43
N GLU A 263 7.41 5.51 36.82
CA GLU A 263 7.87 6.66 36.06
C GLU A 263 8.61 6.22 34.80
N GLU A 264 9.39 5.15 34.90
CA GLU A 264 10.08 4.52 33.78
C GLU A 264 9.10 3.99 32.72
N GLU A 265 8.07 3.22 33.12
CA GLU A 265 7.02 2.75 32.21
C GLU A 265 6.28 3.92 31.52
N ARG A 266 5.99 4.99 32.27
CA ARG A 266 5.34 6.18 31.71
C ARG A 266 6.23 6.87 30.68
N LYS A 267 7.51 7.08 31.01
CA LYS A 267 8.51 7.68 30.12
C LYS A 267 8.73 6.81 28.88
N GLU A 268 8.71 5.49 29.01
CA GLU A 268 8.85 4.58 27.88
C GLU A 268 7.67 4.73 26.91
N VAL A 269 6.42 4.73 27.41
CA VAL A 269 5.24 4.95 26.57
C VAL A 269 5.26 6.31 25.90
N GLU A 270 5.64 7.36 26.62
CA GLU A 270 5.75 8.71 26.05
C GLU A 270 6.83 8.79 24.97
N ARG A 271 8.01 8.21 25.24
CA ARG A 271 9.12 8.14 24.28
C ARG A 271 8.73 7.39 23.01
N VAL A 272 8.20 6.17 23.16
CA VAL A 272 7.77 5.35 22.02
C VAL A 272 6.60 6.00 21.27
N GLY A 273 5.69 6.68 21.97
CA GLY A 273 4.62 7.46 21.36
C GLY A 273 5.12 8.68 20.58
N GLY A 274 6.20 9.33 21.05
CA GLY A 274 6.90 10.37 20.31
C GLY A 274 7.57 9.83 19.05
N ASP A 275 8.28 8.70 19.18
CA ASP A 275 8.94 8.02 18.06
C ASP A 275 7.91 7.56 17.00
N GLU A 276 6.77 7.03 17.43
CA GLU A 276 5.67 6.62 16.55
C GLU A 276 5.15 7.79 15.73
N ARG A 277 4.82 8.94 16.37
CA ARG A 277 4.35 10.14 15.67
C ARG A 277 5.38 10.69 14.68
N LYS A 278 6.67 10.65 15.05
CA LYS A 278 7.76 11.07 14.18
C LYS A 278 7.85 10.17 12.95
N VAL A 279 7.90 8.86 13.14
CA VAL A 279 8.00 7.88 12.04
C VAL A 279 6.74 7.93 11.18
N TRP A 280 5.56 8.12 11.76
CA TRP A 280 4.30 8.33 11.04
C TRP A 280 4.40 9.51 10.06
N GLY A 281 4.84 10.68 10.54
CA GLY A 281 4.99 11.87 9.70
C GLY A 281 6.03 11.69 8.59
N GLU A 282 7.16 11.05 8.89
CA GLU A 282 8.18 10.71 7.90
C GLU A 282 7.66 9.73 6.84
N THR A 283 6.85 8.75 7.25
CA THR A 283 6.25 7.76 6.36
C THR A 283 5.22 8.39 5.44
N LEU A 284 4.40 9.32 5.94
CA LEU A 284 3.45 10.06 5.10
C LEU A 284 4.14 10.93 4.06
N ARG A 285 5.18 11.67 4.47
CA ARG A 285 5.95 12.51 3.54
C ARG A 285 6.59 11.66 2.45
N LEU A 286 7.21 10.53 2.83
CA LEU A 286 7.80 9.59 1.87
C LEU A 286 6.73 8.97 0.96
N GLY A 287 5.57 8.57 1.51
CA GLY A 287 4.47 8.00 0.74
C GLY A 287 3.96 8.95 -0.34
N ARG A 288 3.80 10.24 -0.01
CA ARG A 288 3.40 11.28 -0.97
C ARG A 288 4.42 11.44 -2.10
N THR A 289 5.71 11.55 -1.78
CA THR A 289 6.76 11.72 -2.79
C THR A 289 6.93 10.45 -3.63
N ALA A 290 6.93 9.28 -3.00
CA ALA A 290 7.04 7.99 -3.66
C ALA A 290 5.88 7.73 -4.62
N TRP A 291 4.66 8.10 -4.25
CA TRP A 291 3.51 7.94 -5.14
C TRP A 291 3.63 8.85 -6.37
N SER A 292 4.01 10.11 -6.16
CA SER A 292 4.29 11.08 -7.24
C SER A 292 5.36 10.54 -8.18
N GLU A 293 6.49 10.07 -7.65
CA GLU A 293 7.61 9.53 -8.43
C GLU A 293 7.24 8.25 -9.18
N ALA A 294 6.54 7.31 -8.52
CA ALA A 294 6.10 6.07 -9.15
C ALA A 294 5.14 6.33 -10.31
N VAL A 295 4.20 7.27 -10.17
CA VAL A 295 3.31 7.69 -11.27
C VAL A 295 4.12 8.34 -12.40
N MET A 296 5.08 9.20 -12.09
CA MET A 296 5.95 9.78 -13.12
C MET A 296 6.72 8.69 -13.88
N VAL A 297 7.34 7.75 -13.18
CA VAL A 297 8.05 6.61 -13.78
C VAL A 297 7.12 5.78 -14.66
N TRP A 298 5.91 5.47 -14.17
CA TRP A 298 4.92 4.72 -14.94
C TRP A 298 4.55 5.41 -16.26
N ILE A 299 4.29 6.73 -16.23
CA ILE A 299 3.99 7.48 -17.46
C ILE A 299 5.19 7.49 -18.43
N HIS A 300 6.43 7.56 -17.94
CA HIS A 300 7.61 7.46 -18.81
C HIS A 300 7.76 6.05 -19.43
N ILE A 301 7.43 4.99 -18.68
CA ILE A 301 7.36 3.63 -19.22
C ILE A 301 6.29 3.54 -20.32
N LEU A 302 5.09 4.10 -20.11
CA LEU A 302 4.02 4.13 -21.10
C LEU A 302 4.42 4.89 -22.38
N VAL A 303 5.15 6.00 -22.25
CA VAL A 303 5.73 6.72 -23.41
C VAL A 303 6.65 5.81 -24.23
N LEU A 304 7.54 5.06 -23.56
CA LEU A 304 8.43 4.12 -24.25
C LEU A 304 7.66 2.96 -24.88
N ARG A 305 6.64 2.42 -24.21
CA ARG A 305 5.75 1.38 -24.75
C ARG A 305 5.07 1.85 -26.03
N VAL A 306 4.44 3.01 -25.98
CA VAL A 306 3.77 3.62 -27.14
C VAL A 306 4.76 3.84 -28.27
N PHE A 307 5.95 4.38 -27.98
CA PHE A 307 6.97 4.58 -29.00
C PHE A 307 7.38 3.28 -29.66
N VAL A 308 7.84 2.28 -28.88
CA VAL A 308 8.32 0.99 -29.39
C VAL A 308 7.24 0.31 -30.22
N GLU A 309 6.00 0.28 -29.72
CA GLU A 309 4.89 -0.36 -30.43
C GLU A 309 4.49 0.40 -31.70
N THR A 310 4.55 1.73 -31.69
CA THR A 310 4.34 2.57 -32.88
C THR A 310 5.35 2.21 -33.96
N VAL A 311 6.64 2.07 -33.60
CA VAL A 311 7.68 1.66 -34.56
C VAL A 311 7.44 0.25 -35.09
N LEU A 312 7.09 -0.70 -34.20
CA LEU A 312 6.82 -2.08 -34.59
C LEU A 312 5.61 -2.23 -35.52
N ARG A 313 4.56 -1.42 -35.32
CA ARG A 313 3.32 -1.50 -36.10
C ARG A 313 3.34 -0.69 -37.38
N TYR A 314 3.89 0.52 -37.36
CA TYR A 314 3.81 1.47 -38.47
C TYR A 314 5.12 1.64 -39.23
N GLY A 315 6.24 1.16 -38.67
CA GLY A 315 7.54 1.20 -39.32
C GLY A 315 8.15 2.59 -39.36
N LEU A 316 9.03 2.78 -40.35
CA LEU A 316 9.75 4.04 -40.61
C LEU A 316 9.40 4.61 -41.97
N PRO A 317 9.43 5.94 -42.16
CA PRO A 317 9.77 6.98 -41.17
C PRO A 317 8.71 7.15 -40.06
N LEU A 318 9.08 7.78 -38.95
CA LEU A 318 8.17 8.06 -37.84
C LEU A 318 7.14 9.10 -38.25
N ASP A 319 5.95 8.63 -38.65
CA ASP A 319 4.84 9.50 -39.08
C ASP A 319 3.55 9.15 -38.33
N PHE A 320 3.43 9.65 -37.11
CA PHE A 320 2.32 9.34 -36.22
C PHE A 320 1.88 10.52 -35.34
N VAL A 321 0.66 10.41 -34.83
CA VAL A 321 0.10 11.27 -33.78
C VAL A 321 -0.17 10.42 -32.55
N CYS A 322 0.17 10.96 -31.38
CA CYS A 322 -0.18 10.37 -30.10
C CYS A 322 -1.17 11.27 -29.36
N ALA A 323 -2.20 10.65 -28.79
CA ALA A 323 -3.29 11.34 -28.12
C ALA A 323 -3.58 10.69 -26.76
N LEU A 324 -3.86 11.55 -25.78
CA LEU A 324 -4.41 11.18 -24.49
C LEU A 324 -5.90 11.52 -24.47
N VAL A 325 -6.73 10.51 -24.24
CA VAL A 325 -8.18 10.65 -24.06
C VAL A 325 -8.50 10.45 -22.59
N ARG A 326 -9.08 11.46 -21.96
CA ARG A 326 -9.64 11.34 -20.61
C ARG A 326 -11.13 11.04 -20.71
N THR A 327 -11.57 9.98 -20.06
CA THR A 327 -12.99 9.62 -19.95
C THR A 327 -13.45 9.65 -18.50
N GLN A 328 -14.69 10.08 -18.27
CA GLN A 328 -15.23 10.23 -16.91
C GLN A 328 -15.60 8.90 -16.26
N THR A 329 -15.89 7.87 -17.06
CA THR A 329 -16.35 6.57 -16.57
C THR A 329 -15.85 5.45 -17.48
N ALA A 330 -15.77 4.23 -16.96
CA ALA A 330 -15.46 3.04 -17.75
C ALA A 330 -16.35 2.89 -19.00
N LYS A 331 -17.66 3.14 -18.85
CA LYS A 331 -18.62 3.09 -19.97
C LYS A 331 -18.28 4.08 -21.08
N HIS A 332 -17.77 5.25 -20.74
CA HIS A 332 -17.33 6.24 -21.73
C HIS A 332 -16.02 5.82 -22.40
N ALA A 333 -15.10 5.20 -21.66
CA ALA A 333 -13.90 4.56 -22.21
C ALA A 333 -14.26 3.44 -23.20
N ASP A 334 -15.18 2.54 -22.84
CA ASP A 334 -15.63 1.46 -23.72
C ASP A 334 -16.25 1.98 -25.02
N ARG A 335 -17.05 3.05 -24.93
CA ARG A 335 -17.64 3.72 -26.11
C ARG A 335 -16.58 4.39 -26.98
N ALA A 336 -15.62 5.08 -26.36
CA ALA A 336 -14.51 5.69 -27.09
C ALA A 336 -13.69 4.62 -27.83
N LYS A 337 -13.34 3.52 -27.14
CA LYS A 337 -12.64 2.36 -27.72
C LYS A 337 -13.44 1.78 -28.89
N HIS A 338 -14.75 1.55 -28.72
CA HIS A 338 -15.61 1.03 -29.79
C HIS A 338 -15.64 1.94 -31.02
N ASN A 339 -15.82 3.26 -30.85
CA ASN A 339 -15.82 4.21 -31.97
C ASN A 339 -14.48 4.22 -32.72
N LEU A 340 -13.37 4.18 -31.97
CA LEU A 340 -12.02 4.14 -32.53
C LEU A 340 -11.75 2.82 -33.26
N GLU A 341 -12.16 1.67 -32.70
CA GLU A 341 -12.09 0.36 -33.35
C GLU A 341 -12.90 0.33 -34.65
N ASP A 342 -14.15 0.80 -34.62
CA ASP A 342 -15.00 0.85 -35.81
C ASP A 342 -14.37 1.70 -36.92
N LYS A 343 -13.79 2.85 -36.57
CA LYS A 343 -13.18 3.77 -37.53
C LYS A 343 -11.84 3.29 -38.06
N TYR A 344 -10.98 2.73 -37.20
CA TYR A 344 -9.58 2.44 -37.50
C TYR A 344 -9.24 0.94 -37.58
N SER A 345 -10.24 0.06 -37.56
CA SER A 345 -10.10 -1.39 -37.74
C SER A 345 -9.31 -1.81 -38.98
N TYR A 346 -9.31 -0.99 -40.04
CA TYR A 346 -8.54 -1.27 -41.25
C TYR A 346 -7.02 -1.30 -41.02
N LEU A 347 -6.52 -0.62 -39.99
CA LEU A 347 -5.09 -0.57 -39.64
C LEU A 347 -4.55 -1.92 -39.13
N ALA A 348 -5.43 -2.82 -38.69
CA ALA A 348 -5.05 -4.18 -38.30
C ALA A 348 -4.54 -5.03 -39.49
N GLY A 349 -4.77 -4.59 -40.73
CA GLY A 349 -4.37 -5.34 -41.92
C GLY A 349 -4.96 -6.76 -41.95
N ASN A 350 -4.08 -7.75 -42.21
CA ASN A 350 -4.39 -9.18 -42.20
C ASN A 350 -4.17 -9.86 -40.83
N ALA A 351 -3.78 -9.09 -39.80
CA ALA A 351 -3.52 -9.66 -38.48
C ALA A 351 -4.81 -10.07 -37.74
N PHE A 352 -5.98 -9.76 -38.29
CA PHE A 352 -7.29 -10.21 -37.80
C PHE A 352 -8.13 -10.77 -38.93
N GLY A 353 -8.86 -11.86 -38.66
CA GLY A 353 -9.91 -12.35 -39.55
C GLY A 353 -11.01 -11.31 -39.72
N ARG A 354 -11.58 -11.21 -40.93
CA ARG A 354 -12.71 -10.31 -41.21
C ARG A 354 -13.95 -11.15 -41.52
N ASP A 355 -15.09 -10.76 -40.95
CA ASP A 355 -16.37 -11.38 -41.27
C ASP A 355 -16.83 -11.02 -42.70
N LYS A 356 -17.92 -11.64 -43.17
CA LYS A 356 -18.51 -11.38 -44.50
C LYS A 356 -18.99 -9.93 -44.70
N LYS A 357 -19.01 -9.10 -43.65
CA LYS A 357 -19.34 -7.67 -43.67
C LYS A 357 -18.11 -6.77 -43.50
N GLY A 358 -16.90 -7.34 -43.49
CA GLY A 358 -15.64 -6.61 -43.36
C GLY A 358 -15.30 -6.17 -41.94
N ARG A 359 -16.05 -6.59 -40.92
CA ARG A 359 -15.78 -6.30 -39.50
C ARG A 359 -14.74 -7.29 -38.96
N MET A 360 -13.91 -6.84 -38.02
CA MET A 360 -12.95 -7.72 -37.35
C MET A 360 -13.70 -8.82 -36.60
N GLN A 361 -13.42 -10.07 -36.94
CA GLN A 361 -13.88 -11.23 -36.20
C GLN A 361 -12.93 -11.41 -35.02
N ARG A 362 -13.45 -11.25 -33.80
CA ARG A 362 -12.72 -11.70 -32.61
C ARG A 362 -12.79 -13.23 -32.66
N ASP A 363 -11.65 -13.90 -32.78
CA ASP A 363 -11.61 -15.34 -32.57
C ASP A 363 -12.07 -15.62 -31.14
N ASP A 364 -12.92 -16.64 -30.99
CA ASP A 364 -13.54 -17.01 -29.72
C ASP A 364 -12.44 -17.25 -28.65
N PRO A 365 -12.61 -16.83 -27.39
CA PRO A 365 -11.62 -17.04 -26.32
C PRO A 365 -11.28 -18.52 -26.04
N GLY A 366 -11.99 -19.46 -26.67
CA GLY A 366 -11.83 -20.91 -26.50
C GLY A 366 -10.74 -21.56 -27.37
N GLU A 367 -10.17 -20.88 -28.38
CA GLU A 367 -9.18 -21.48 -29.28
C GLU A 367 -7.75 -20.89 -29.17
N MET A 368 -7.52 -19.93 -28.26
CA MET A 368 -6.15 -19.58 -27.89
C MET A 368 -5.59 -20.60 -26.90
N HIS A 369 -4.57 -21.33 -27.35
CA HIS A 369 -3.78 -22.26 -26.56
C HIS A 369 -3.51 -21.75 -25.14
N ALA A 370 -3.91 -22.57 -24.16
CA ALA A 370 -3.46 -22.49 -22.79
C ALA A 370 -1.93 -22.57 -22.75
N GLY A 371 -1.26 -21.40 -22.67
CA GLY A 371 0.19 -21.34 -22.70
C GLY A 371 0.76 -19.93 -22.65
N GLY A 372 0.32 -19.10 -21.70
CA GLY A 372 0.96 -17.82 -21.42
C GLY A 372 0.05 -16.85 -20.68
N GLU A 373 0.39 -16.54 -19.43
CA GLU A 373 -0.20 -15.42 -18.69
C GLU A 373 0.16 -14.10 -19.41
N GLY A 374 -0.69 -13.65 -20.34
CA GLY A 374 -0.39 -12.46 -21.14
C GLY A 374 -1.33 -12.17 -22.31
N SER A 375 -2.63 -12.51 -22.21
CA SER A 375 -3.62 -12.10 -23.22
C SER A 375 -3.90 -10.60 -23.12
N ALA A 376 -2.99 -9.76 -23.61
CA ALA A 376 -3.32 -8.37 -23.92
C ALA A 376 -4.30 -8.39 -25.10
N ASP A 377 -5.46 -7.74 -24.93
CA ASP A 377 -6.43 -7.51 -26.01
C ASP A 377 -5.71 -6.86 -27.19
N TYR A 378 -5.41 -7.64 -28.23
CA TYR A 378 -4.80 -7.12 -29.44
C TYR A 378 -5.81 -6.16 -30.09
N THR A 379 -5.40 -4.90 -30.26
CA THR A 379 -6.19 -3.82 -30.89
C THR A 379 -5.64 -3.50 -32.29
N PRO A 380 -6.42 -2.89 -33.19
CA PRO A 380 -5.96 -2.59 -34.56
C PRO A 380 -4.93 -1.45 -34.66
N TYR A 381 -4.70 -0.71 -33.58
CA TYR A 381 -3.76 0.40 -33.46
C TYR A 381 -3.12 0.38 -32.07
N VAL A 382 -2.09 1.19 -31.83
CA VAL A 382 -1.47 1.27 -30.50
C VAL A 382 -2.46 1.85 -29.50
N PHE A 383 -2.79 1.09 -28.46
CA PHE A 383 -3.81 1.45 -27.47
C PHE A 383 -3.42 0.95 -26.08
N TYR A 384 -3.39 1.87 -25.11
CA TYR A 384 -3.17 1.59 -23.70
C TYR A 384 -4.24 2.26 -22.87
N GLU A 385 -4.93 1.49 -22.03
CA GLU A 385 -5.89 2.01 -21.06
C GLU A 385 -5.31 1.88 -19.65
N PHE A 386 -5.43 2.95 -18.85
CA PHE A 386 -4.93 2.98 -17.49
C PHE A 386 -5.77 3.89 -16.59
N GLU A 387 -5.68 3.64 -15.28
CA GLU A 387 -6.32 4.43 -14.23
C GLU A 387 -5.40 4.50 -13.00
N PHE A 388 -5.60 5.52 -12.18
CA PHE A 388 -4.90 5.67 -10.91
C PHE A 388 -5.90 5.44 -9.78
N ASN A 389 -5.66 4.37 -9.01
CA ASN A 389 -6.52 3.95 -7.89
C ASN A 389 -6.00 4.39 -6.52
#